data_AF-A0A964EU64-F1
#
_entry.id   AF-A0A964EU64-F1
#
_cell.length_a   1.000
_cell.length_b   1.000
_cell.length_c   1.000
_cell.angle_alpha   90.00
_cell.angle_beta   90.00
_cell.angle_gamma   90.00
#
_symmetry.space_group_name_H-M   'P 1'
#
loop_
_entity.id
_entity.type
_entity.pdbx_description
1 polymer ?
#
loop_
_entity_poly.entity_id
_entity_poly.type
_entity_poly.pdbx_seq_one_letter_code
_entity_poly.pdbx_strand_id
1 'polypeptide(L)'
;MSTPAIPDLDQRGFVKVACASCGRDDVWLRCDGCQKSDHFLFDGQVATCACGATYDHATCLCGETVPADRLAFTPFDQGPMALADLEWDPTRIVILAGIALLLVGGAAWLFLG
;
A
#
# COMPACT_ATOMS: atom_id res chain seq x y z
N MET A 1 -4.98 -23.41 -11.42
CA MET A 1 -3.98 -22.35 -11.35
C MET A 1 -4.00 -21.85 -9.92
N SER A 2 -2.98 -22.18 -9.13
CA SER A 2 -2.95 -21.79 -7.72
C SER A 2 -2.63 -20.31 -7.64
N THR A 3 -3.55 -19.51 -7.09
CA THR A 3 -3.28 -18.12 -6.74
C THR A 3 -2.06 -18.10 -5.83
N PRO A 4 -0.96 -17.41 -6.19
CA PRO A 4 0.15 -17.24 -5.26
C PRO A 4 -0.38 -16.57 -4.00
N ALA A 5 -0.09 -17.16 -2.84
CA ALA A 5 -0.46 -16.58 -1.56
C ALA A 5 0.19 -15.20 -1.48
N ILE A 6 -0.64 -14.16 -1.41
CA ILE A 6 -0.15 -12.81 -1.21
C ILE A 6 0.48 -12.78 0.20
N PRO A 7 1.76 -12.44 0.36
CA PRO A 7 2.42 -12.40 1.67
C PRO A 7 1.67 -11.47 2.63
N ASP A 8 1.83 -11.62 3.93
CA ASP A 8 1.12 -10.78 4.90
C ASP A 8 1.46 -9.27 4.73
N LEU A 9 0.56 -8.39 5.18
CA LEU A 9 0.71 -6.93 5.02
C LEU A 9 1.94 -6.37 5.76
N ASP A 10 2.36 -7.04 6.83
CA ASP A 10 3.53 -6.70 7.66
C ASP A 10 4.87 -6.94 6.95
N GLN A 11 4.87 -7.76 5.90
CA GLN A 11 6.06 -8.08 5.09
C GLN A 11 6.15 -7.23 3.82
N ARG A 12 5.16 -6.37 3.58
CA ARG A 12 5.04 -5.55 2.38
C ARG A 12 5.16 -4.07 2.72
N GLY A 13 5.41 -3.27 1.70
CA GLY A 13 5.49 -1.83 1.85
C GLY A 13 5.66 -1.14 0.53
N PHE A 14 6.18 0.08 0.63
CA PHE A 14 6.36 1.00 -0.46
C PHE A 14 7.84 1.08 -0.84
N VAL A 15 8.12 1.29 -2.12
CA VAL A 15 9.49 1.53 -2.60
C VAL A 15 9.57 2.95 -3.12
N LYS A 16 10.35 3.79 -2.43
CA LYS A 16 10.58 5.19 -2.73
C LYS A 16 11.68 5.30 -3.79
N VAL A 17 11.44 6.11 -4.81
CA VAL A 17 12.37 6.39 -5.90
C VAL A 17 13.08 7.70 -5.60
N ALA A 18 14.28 7.63 -5.02
CA ALA A 18 15.07 8.81 -4.70
C ALA A 18 15.83 9.29 -5.97
N CYS A 19 15.25 10.24 -6.70
CA CYS A 19 15.86 10.76 -7.90
C CYS A 19 16.71 12.00 -7.61
N ALA A 20 18.03 11.85 -7.73
CA ALA A 20 18.97 12.94 -7.47
C ALA A 20 18.91 14.04 -8.54
N SER A 21 18.62 13.72 -9.81
CA SER A 21 18.73 14.71 -10.90
C SER A 21 17.62 15.75 -10.91
N CYS A 22 16.40 15.38 -10.53
CA CYS A 22 15.28 16.32 -10.44
C CYS A 22 14.93 16.71 -8.99
N GLY A 23 15.65 16.16 -8.01
CA GLY A 23 15.46 16.44 -6.59
C GLY A 23 14.09 16.01 -6.04
N ARG A 24 13.36 15.18 -6.79
CA ARG A 24 12.05 14.67 -6.38
C ARG A 24 12.26 13.46 -5.48
N ASP A 25 11.69 13.53 -4.29
CA ASP A 25 11.63 12.43 -3.35
C ASP A 25 10.18 11.98 -3.09
N ASP A 26 9.18 12.55 -3.74
CA ASP A 26 7.78 12.18 -3.59
C ASP A 26 7.33 11.06 -4.56
N VAL A 27 8.27 10.41 -5.23
CA VAL A 27 8.02 9.40 -6.25
C VAL A 27 8.06 8.01 -5.64
N TRP A 28 7.03 7.22 -5.90
CA TRP A 28 6.86 5.86 -5.39
C TRP A 28 6.74 4.89 -6.55
N LEU A 29 7.38 3.73 -6.42
CA LEU A 29 7.30 2.66 -7.40
C LEU A 29 5.87 2.12 -7.43
N ARG A 30 5.33 2.00 -8.65
CA ARG A 30 4.02 1.41 -8.90
C ARG A 30 4.21 0.20 -9.78
N CYS A 31 3.62 -0.94 -9.40
CA CYS A 31 3.78 -2.16 -10.17
C CYS A 31 2.99 -2.08 -11.49
N ASP A 32 3.63 -2.37 -12.61
CA ASP A 32 2.98 -2.36 -13.93
C ASP A 32 1.91 -3.45 -14.08
N GLY A 33 2.12 -4.60 -13.41
CA GLY A 33 1.22 -5.74 -13.47
C GLY A 33 -0.09 -5.56 -12.70
N CYS A 34 0.00 -5.19 -11.41
CA CYS A 34 -1.18 -5.07 -10.55
C CYS A 34 -1.56 -3.62 -10.21
N GLN A 35 -0.77 -2.63 -10.65
CA GLN A 35 -1.00 -1.19 -10.43
C GLN A 35 -1.02 -0.76 -8.95
N LYS A 36 -0.54 -1.61 -8.03
CA LYS A 36 -0.40 -1.35 -6.59
C LYS A 36 0.98 -0.74 -6.29
N SER A 37 1.06 0.07 -5.23
CA SER A 37 2.30 0.75 -4.80
C SER A 37 2.78 0.31 -3.41
N ASP A 38 1.97 -0.48 -2.71
CA ASP A 38 2.10 -0.91 -1.32
C ASP A 38 2.38 -2.42 -1.18
N HIS A 39 2.51 -3.11 -2.32
CA HIS A 39 2.62 -4.56 -2.41
C HIS A 39 4.06 -5.05 -2.64
N PHE A 40 5.07 -4.21 -2.34
CA PHE A 40 6.45 -4.54 -2.61
C PHE A 40 7.13 -5.18 -1.40
N LEU A 41 8.00 -6.15 -1.68
CA LEU A 41 9.09 -6.60 -0.82
C LEU A 41 10.39 -6.08 -1.41
N PHE A 42 11.34 -5.71 -0.57
CA PHE A 42 12.64 -5.20 -1.01
C PHE A 42 13.76 -5.84 -0.20
N ASP A 43 14.75 -6.40 -0.88
CA ASP A 43 15.92 -7.05 -0.27
C ASP A 43 17.17 -6.15 -0.25
N GLY A 44 17.05 -4.90 -0.72
CA GLY A 44 18.16 -3.97 -0.90
C GLY A 44 18.70 -3.89 -2.32
N GLN A 45 18.36 -4.84 -3.19
CA GLN A 45 18.83 -4.90 -4.58
C GLN A 45 17.71 -5.14 -5.60
N VAL A 46 16.60 -5.74 -5.20
CA VAL A 46 15.47 -6.03 -6.07
C VAL A 46 14.17 -5.74 -5.30
N ALA A 47 13.30 -4.95 -5.93
CA ALA A 47 11.93 -4.77 -5.47
C ALA A 47 11.05 -5.82 -6.14
N THR A 48 10.41 -6.67 -5.35
CA THR A 48 9.50 -7.71 -5.82
C THR A 48 8.08 -7.37 -5.41
N CYS A 49 7.19 -7.17 -6.37
CA CYS A 49 5.77 -7.03 -6.10
C CYS A 49 5.16 -8.39 -5.74
N ALA A 50 4.19 -8.41 -4.82
CA ALA A 50 3.44 -9.61 -4.44
C ALA A 50 2.74 -10.33 -5.62
N CYS A 51 2.51 -9.65 -6.75
CA CYS A 51 2.00 -10.29 -7.96
C CYS A 51 3.06 -11.09 -8.75
N GLY A 52 4.32 -11.05 -8.33
CA GLY A 52 5.46 -11.74 -8.96
C GLY A 52 6.33 -10.88 -9.88
N ALA A 53 5.98 -9.61 -10.09
CA ALA A 53 6.82 -8.70 -10.89
C ALA A 53 8.07 -8.27 -10.10
N THR A 54 9.23 -8.20 -10.76
CA THR A 54 10.51 -7.82 -10.15
C THR A 54 11.09 -6.59 -10.83
N TYR A 55 11.76 -5.76 -10.04
CA TYR A 55 12.31 -4.47 -10.45
C TYR A 55 13.72 -4.32 -9.88
N ASP A 56 14.71 -4.22 -10.76
CA ASP A 56 16.11 -3.88 -10.46
C ASP A 56 16.42 -2.39 -10.67
N HIS A 57 15.43 -1.63 -11.14
CA HIS A 57 15.47 -0.19 -11.31
C HIS A 57 14.04 0.39 -11.24
N ALA A 58 13.95 1.71 -11.13
CA ALA A 58 12.72 2.47 -11.25
C ALA A 58 12.92 3.65 -12.20
N THR A 59 11.85 4.10 -12.84
CA THR A 59 11.89 5.31 -13.68
C THR A 59 11.30 6.47 -12.90
N CYS A 60 12.06 7.56 -12.77
CA CYS A 60 11.58 8.79 -12.17
C CYS A 60 10.70 9.58 -13.17
N LEU A 61 9.87 10.50 -12.66
CA LEU A 61 9.03 11.39 -13.46
C LEU A 61 9.79 12.28 -14.46
N CYS A 62 11.08 12.55 -14.20
CA CYS A 62 11.93 13.27 -15.15
C CYS A 62 12.50 12.39 -16.28
N GLY A 63 12.17 11.10 -16.30
CA GLY A 63 12.66 10.12 -17.27
C GLY A 63 14.00 9.47 -16.92
N GLU A 64 14.62 9.81 -15.78
CA GLU A 64 15.84 9.13 -15.32
C GLU A 64 15.52 7.72 -14.80
N THR A 65 16.37 6.76 -15.17
CA THR A 65 16.40 5.43 -14.56
C THR A 65 17.21 5.46 -13.27
N VAL A 66 16.56 5.18 -12.15
CA VAL A 66 17.15 5.06 -10.82
C VAL A 66 17.45 3.58 -10.54
N PRO A 67 18.72 3.20 -10.33
CA PRO A 67 19.10 1.83 -9.99
C PRO A 67 18.60 1.42 -8.59
N ALA A 68 18.46 0.11 -8.37
CA ALA A 68 17.91 -0.44 -7.13
C ALA A 68 18.62 -0.03 -5.84
N ASP A 69 19.94 0.15 -5.87
CA ASP A 69 20.75 0.58 -4.72
C ASP A 69 20.39 1.99 -4.21
N ARG A 70 19.72 2.79 -5.05
CA ARG A 70 19.16 4.11 -4.71
C ARG A 70 17.67 4.08 -4.38
N LEU A 71 17.05 2.90 -4.35
CA LEU A 71 15.68 2.75 -3.90
C LEU A 71 15.64 2.61 -2.37
N ALA A 72 14.63 3.19 -1.76
CA ALA A 72 14.43 3.08 -0.31
C ALA A 72 13.11 2.38 0.00
N PHE A 73 13.17 1.34 0.82
CA PHE A 73 11.97 0.66 1.29
C PHE A 73 11.36 1.39 2.47
N THR A 74 10.05 1.57 2.43
CA THR A 74 9.25 2.10 3.54
C THR A 74 8.21 1.05 3.91
N PRO A 75 8.24 0.51 5.14
CA PRO A 75 7.22 -0.41 5.63
C PRO A 75 5.80 0.15 5.47
N PHE A 76 4.82 -0.73 5.28
CA PHE A 76 3.43 -0.33 5.01
C PHE A 76 2.85 0.64 6.05
N ASP A 77 3.15 0.43 7.33
CA ASP A 77 2.69 1.26 8.47
C ASP A 77 3.33 2.67 8.53
N GLN A 78 4.46 2.86 7.83
CA GLN A 78 5.20 4.13 7.79
C GLN A 78 5.06 4.85 6.45
N GLY A 79 4.38 4.22 5.49
CA GLY A 79 4.19 4.76 4.16
C GLY A 79 3.04 5.77 4.04
N PRO A 80 2.96 6.47 2.90
CA PRO A 80 1.88 7.41 2.63
C PRO A 80 0.53 6.67 2.51
N MET A 81 -0.39 6.96 3.44
CA MET A 81 -1.74 6.38 3.44
C MET A 81 -2.53 6.62 2.15
N ALA A 82 -2.21 7.68 1.40
CA ALA A 82 -2.85 7.97 0.11
C ALA A 82 -2.49 6.97 -1.00
N LEU A 83 -1.37 6.25 -0.84
CA LEU A 83 -0.92 5.20 -1.77
C LEU A 83 -1.20 3.80 -1.24
N ALA A 84 -1.52 3.67 0.05
CA ALA A 84 -2.02 2.43 0.61
C ALA A 84 -3.35 2.11 -0.08
N ASP A 85 -3.42 0.94 -0.69
CA ASP A 85 -4.68 0.46 -1.23
C ASP A 85 -5.49 -0.09 -0.06
N LEU A 86 -6.08 0.84 0.70
CA LEU A 86 -7.08 0.55 1.71
C LEU A 86 -8.27 -0.04 0.98
N GLU A 87 -8.28 -1.36 0.85
CA GLU A 87 -9.42 -2.11 0.36
C GLU A 87 -10.55 -1.88 1.37
N TRP A 88 -11.38 -0.88 1.09
CA TRP A 88 -12.59 -0.58 1.84
C TRP A 88 -13.54 -1.75 1.64
N ASP A 89 -13.42 -2.78 2.46
CA ASP A 89 -14.34 -3.91 2.45
C ASP A 89 -15.74 -3.40 2.82
N PRO A 90 -16.69 -3.32 1.86
CA PRO A 90 -18.02 -2.80 2.10
C PRO A 90 -18.74 -3.61 3.18
N THR A 91 -18.40 -4.90 3.34
CA THR A 91 -18.92 -5.75 4.41
C THR A 91 -18.51 -5.24 5.79
N ARG A 92 -17.24 -4.83 5.97
CA ARG A 92 -16.76 -4.29 7.25
C ARG A 92 -17.37 -2.92 7.56
N ILE A 93 -17.58 -2.08 6.54
CA ILE A 93 -18.26 -0.79 6.69
C ILE A 93 -19.71 -1.01 7.15
N VAL A 94 -20.42 -1.96 6.53
CA VAL A 94 -21.81 -2.29 6.91
C VAL A 94 -21.88 -2.79 8.36
N ILE A 95 -20.91 -3.61 8.80
CA ILE A 95 -20.85 -4.08 10.19
C ILE A 95 -20.62 -2.90 11.15
N LEU A 96 -19.65 -2.02 10.87
CA LEU A 96 -19.38 -0.86 11.70
C LEU A 96 -20.57 0.10 11.76
N ALA A 97 -21.23 0.34 10.63
CA ALA A 97 -22.45 1.16 10.57
C ALA A 97 -23.61 0.52 11.34
N GLY A 98 -23.78 -0.81 11.26
CA GLY A 98 -24.79 -1.56 12.01
C GLY A 98 -24.58 -1.50 13.52
N ILE A 99 -23.33 -1.63 13.99
CA ILE A 99 -22.98 -1.48 15.40
C ILE A 99 -23.26 -0.05 15.89
N ALA A 100 -22.88 0.96 15.11
CA ALA A 100 -23.18 2.36 15.44
C ALA A 100 -24.69 2.62 15.56
N LEU A 101 -25.50 2.08 14.64
CA LEU A 101 -26.96 2.17 14.69
C LEU A 101 -27.55 1.45 15.92
N LEU A 102 -27.02 0.28 16.29
CA LEU A 102 -27.44 -0.45 17.48
C LEU A 102 -27.09 0.30 18.79
N LEU A 103 -25.93 0.96 18.84
CA LEU A 103 -25.54 1.77 19.99
C LEU A 103 -26.41 3.02 20.14
N VAL A 104 -26.71 3.70 19.03
CA VAL A 104 -27.60 4.89 19.04
C VAL A 104 -29.05 4.49 19.32
N GLY A 105 -29.55 3.41 18.72
CA GLY A 105 -30.90 2.90 18.95
C GLY A 105 -31.10 2.31 20.36
N GLY A 106 -30.08 1.61 20.89
CA GLY A 106 -30.08 1.08 22.25
C GLY A 106 -29.99 2.16 23.32
N ALA A 107 -29.22 3.22 23.07
CA ALA A 107 -29.18 4.40 23.94
C ALA A 107 -30.53 5.13 23.93
N ALA A 108 -31.20 5.29 22.78
CA ALA A 108 -32.51 5.92 22.70
C ALA A 108 -33.58 5.17 23.49
N TRP A 109 -33.52 3.83 23.53
CA TRP A 109 -34.47 3.00 24.28
C TRP A 109 -34.31 3.10 25.80
N LEU A 110 -33.08 3.30 26.30
CA LEU A 110 -32.79 3.50 27.73
C LEU A 110 -33.16 4.89 28.26
N PHE A 111 -33.28 5.90 27.39
CA PHE A 111 -33.65 7.27 27.78
C PHE A 111 -35.14 7.60 27.62
N LEU A 112 -35.91 6.77 26.88
CA LEU A 112 -37.34 6.97 26.61
C LEU A 112 -38.23 5.84 27.17
N GLY A 113 -37.65 4.80 27.78
CA GLY A 113 -38.35 3.67 28.40
C GLY A 113 -38.58 3.83 29.90
#